data_AF-A0A7V1FQW8-F1
#
_entry.id   AF-A0A7V1FQW8-F1
#
_cell.length_a   1.000
_cell.length_b   1.000
_cell.length_c   1.000
_cell.angle_alpha   90.00
_cell.angle_beta   90.00
_cell.angle_gamma   90.00
#
_symmetry.space_group_name_H-M   'P 1'
#
loop_
_entity.id
_entity.type
_entity.pdbx_description
1 polymer ?
#
loop_
_entity_poly.entity_id
_entity_poly.type
_entity_poly.pdbx_seq_one_letter_code
_entity_poly.pdbx_strand_id
1 'polypeptide(L)'
;MDRLEARDSTDYLGLAAEAGRAASAAVKASRFDEAWARYHDQKHLYMQHAHRSGFSAKEAAGLDASVSLSLANALRLEGKHTGALVHVLYWATSEPGGSSQKLRAYFNRCKLKNTALADVEAFVASRKGRGTSFLVAQRQVKAWIKAG
;
A
#
# COMPACT_ATOMS: atom_id res chain seq x y z
N MET A 1 -42.15 -10.71 4.17
CA MET A 1 -41.38 -9.78 5.04
C MET A 1 -40.26 -9.21 4.18
N ASP A 2 -40.56 -8.16 3.43
CA ASP A 2 -39.52 -7.43 2.68
C ASP A 2 -38.81 -6.49 3.63
N ARG A 3 -37.59 -6.86 4.02
CA ARG A 3 -36.66 -5.91 4.64
C ARG A 3 -36.05 -5.13 3.48
N LEU A 4 -36.64 -3.97 3.17
CA LEU A 4 -35.95 -2.95 2.38
C LEU A 4 -34.70 -2.57 3.18
N GLU A 5 -33.57 -3.19 2.87
CA GLU A 5 -32.29 -2.76 3.41
C GLU A 5 -32.08 -1.32 2.99
N ALA A 6 -32.02 -0.41 3.96
CA ALA A 6 -31.71 0.99 3.71
C ALA A 6 -30.40 1.04 2.93
N ARG A 7 -30.45 1.49 1.67
CA ARG A 7 -29.25 1.70 0.86
C ARG A 7 -28.38 2.73 1.55
N ASP A 8 -27.26 2.29 2.09
CA ASP A 8 -26.22 3.13 2.66
C ASP A 8 -25.76 4.18 1.63
N SER A 9 -26.14 5.44 1.87
CA SER A 9 -25.86 6.59 1.01
C SER A 9 -24.54 7.30 1.33
N THR A 10 -23.69 6.72 2.18
CA THR A 10 -22.44 7.35 2.63
C THR A 10 -21.48 7.60 1.47
N ASP A 11 -20.93 8.81 1.32
CA ASP A 11 -19.89 9.06 0.30
C ASP A 11 -18.51 8.56 0.77
N TYR A 12 -18.32 7.24 0.71
CA TYR A 12 -17.06 6.61 1.08
C TYR A 12 -15.86 7.09 0.25
N LEU A 13 -16.06 7.47 -1.01
CA LEU A 13 -14.96 8.00 -1.84
C LEU A 13 -14.57 9.41 -1.42
N GLY A 14 -15.55 10.28 -1.16
CA GLY A 14 -15.33 11.62 -0.62
C GLY A 14 -14.60 11.59 0.72
N LEU A 15 -15.08 10.76 1.65
CA LEU A 15 -14.45 10.56 2.96
C LEU A 15 -13.03 9.99 2.82
N ALA A 16 -12.80 9.02 1.93
CA ALA A 16 -11.47 8.47 1.68
C ALA A 16 -10.51 9.55 1.13
N ALA A 17 -11.00 10.41 0.24
CA ALA A 17 -10.22 11.53 -0.29
C ALA A 17 -9.86 12.55 0.80
N GLU A 18 -10.79 12.85 1.72
CA GLU A 18 -10.54 13.70 2.89
C GLU A 18 -9.48 13.12 3.81
N ALA A 19 -9.61 11.83 4.17
CA ALA A 19 -8.63 11.12 4.98
C ALA A 19 -7.23 11.15 4.35
N GLY A 20 -7.14 10.93 3.02
CA GLY A 20 -5.88 11.02 2.28
C GLY A 20 -5.27 12.43 2.29
N ARG A 21 -6.09 13.49 2.17
CA ARG A 21 -5.62 14.89 2.28
C ARG A 21 -5.11 15.18 3.69
N ALA A 22 -5.85 14.77 4.72
CA ALA A 22 -5.45 14.93 6.12
C ALA A 22 -4.14 14.19 6.42
N ALA A 23 -4.00 12.95 5.94
CA ALA A 23 -2.78 12.16 6.06
C ALA A 23 -1.59 12.88 5.40
N SER A 24 -1.75 13.39 4.18
CA SER A 24 -0.71 14.15 3.49
C SER A 24 -0.29 15.41 4.26
N ALA A 25 -1.24 16.13 4.84
CA ALA A 25 -0.95 17.29 5.69
C ALA A 25 -0.19 16.89 6.96
N ALA A 26 -0.56 15.77 7.60
CA ALA A 26 0.15 15.23 8.76
C ALA A 26 1.59 14.81 8.40
N VAL A 27 1.82 14.18 7.24
CA VAL A 27 3.18 13.87 6.73
C VAL A 27 4.01 15.15 6.57
N LYS A 28 3.45 16.20 5.98
CA LYS A 28 4.15 17.49 5.79
C LYS A 28 4.50 18.16 7.13
N ALA A 29 3.69 17.92 8.16
CA ALA A 29 3.92 18.39 9.52
C ALA A 29 4.77 17.42 10.36
N SER A 30 5.33 16.36 9.76
CA SER A 30 6.09 15.31 10.45
C SER A 30 5.32 14.59 11.59
N ARG A 31 3.99 14.63 11.55
CA ARG A 31 3.09 13.91 12.49
C ARG A 31 2.82 12.50 11.94
N PHE A 32 3.82 11.63 12.00
CA PHE A 32 3.79 10.34 11.30
C PHE A 32 2.75 9.36 11.85
N ASP A 33 2.53 9.30 13.16
CA ASP A 33 1.49 8.43 13.74
C ASP A 33 0.08 8.84 13.30
N GLU A 34 -0.18 10.15 13.26
CA GLU A 34 -1.44 10.69 12.74
C GLU A 34 -1.59 10.37 11.24
N ALA A 35 -0.54 10.59 10.44
CA ALA A 35 -0.56 10.24 9.03
C ALA A 35 -0.85 8.75 8.81
N TRP A 36 -0.25 7.88 9.63
CA TRP A 36 -0.45 6.44 9.59
C TRP A 36 -1.92 6.07 9.83
N ALA A 37 -2.51 6.59 10.92
CA ALA A 37 -3.92 6.37 11.24
C ALA A 37 -4.83 6.83 10.09
N ARG A 38 -4.61 8.05 9.57
CA ARG A 38 -5.43 8.61 8.49
C ARG A 38 -5.31 7.86 7.16
N TYR A 39 -4.13 7.32 6.82
CA TYR A 39 -4.00 6.46 5.64
C TYR A 39 -4.70 5.11 5.83
N HIS A 40 -4.72 4.56 7.05
CA HIS A 40 -5.50 3.37 7.35
C HIS A 40 -7.01 3.63 7.32
N ASP A 41 -7.47 4.81 7.76
CA ASP A 41 -8.86 5.24 7.58
C ASP A 41 -9.21 5.33 6.10
N GLN A 42 -8.33 5.91 5.26
CA GLN A 42 -8.52 5.96 3.81
C GLN A 42 -8.69 4.56 3.20
N LYS A 43 -7.84 3.61 3.60
CA LYS A 43 -7.95 2.20 3.16
C LYS A 43 -9.30 1.60 3.57
N HIS A 44 -9.69 1.81 4.83
CA HIS A 44 -10.96 1.28 5.36
C HIS A 44 -12.16 1.81 4.57
N LEU A 45 -12.20 3.12 4.31
CA LEU A 45 -13.26 3.77 3.52
C LEU A 45 -13.28 3.27 2.07
N TYR A 46 -12.11 3.04 1.46
CA TYR A 46 -12.05 2.39 0.15
C TYR A 46 -12.56 0.95 0.17
N MET A 47 -12.34 0.17 1.24
CA MET A 47 -12.90 -1.17 1.36
C MET A 47 -14.42 -1.14 1.53
N GLN A 48 -14.96 -0.18 2.28
CA GLN A 48 -16.41 0.04 2.37
C GLN A 48 -17.02 0.41 1.02
N HIS A 49 -16.36 1.30 0.27
CA HIS A 49 -16.76 1.62 -1.09
C HIS A 49 -16.73 0.40 -2.01
N ALA A 50 -15.64 -0.36 -2.01
CA ALA A 50 -15.46 -1.54 -2.85
C ALA A 50 -16.54 -2.59 -2.57
N HIS A 51 -16.80 -2.87 -1.29
CA HIS A 51 -17.86 -3.79 -0.87
C HIS A 51 -19.24 -3.32 -1.37
N ARG A 52 -19.58 -2.04 -1.17
CA ARG A 52 -20.87 -1.49 -1.60
C ARG A 52 -21.05 -1.51 -3.11
N SER A 53 -19.98 -1.21 -3.85
CA SER A 53 -20.00 -1.13 -5.31
C SER A 53 -19.87 -2.50 -5.99
N GLY A 54 -19.75 -3.59 -5.22
CA GLY A 54 -19.61 -4.94 -5.76
C GLY A 54 -18.27 -5.20 -6.48
N PHE A 55 -17.20 -4.54 -6.04
CA PHE A 55 -15.87 -4.71 -6.63
C PHE A 55 -15.37 -6.14 -6.41
N SER A 56 -14.65 -6.66 -7.41
CA SER A 56 -13.91 -7.90 -7.25
C SER A 56 -12.78 -7.75 -6.23
N ALA A 57 -12.31 -8.88 -5.69
CA ALA A 57 -11.15 -8.89 -4.79
C ALA A 57 -9.90 -8.24 -5.43
N LYS A 58 -9.75 -8.34 -6.75
CA LYS A 58 -8.65 -7.72 -7.49
C LYS A 58 -8.77 -6.19 -7.51
N GLU A 59 -9.96 -5.66 -7.77
CA GLU A 59 -10.21 -4.22 -7.78
C GLU A 59 -10.07 -3.61 -6.38
N ALA A 60 -10.59 -4.30 -5.35
CA ALA A 60 -10.40 -3.92 -3.96
C ALA A 60 -8.90 -3.92 -3.58
N ALA A 61 -8.14 -4.94 -3.98
CA ALA A 61 -6.70 -4.97 -3.75
C ALA A 61 -5.96 -3.84 -4.47
N GLY A 62 -6.41 -3.41 -5.65
CA GLY A 62 -5.90 -2.22 -6.33
C GLY A 62 -6.09 -0.94 -5.52
N LEU A 63 -7.29 -0.73 -4.97
CA LEU A 63 -7.56 0.41 -4.09
C LEU A 63 -6.70 0.39 -2.83
N ASP A 64 -6.56 -0.75 -2.14
CA ASP A 64 -5.69 -0.88 -0.96
C ASP A 64 -4.19 -0.65 -1.29
N ALA A 65 -3.74 -1.18 -2.43
CA ALA A 65 -2.38 -1.01 -2.91
C ALA A 65 -2.07 0.45 -3.27
N SER A 66 -3.03 1.20 -3.81
CA SER A 66 -2.85 2.62 -4.17
C SER A 66 -2.44 3.47 -2.96
N VAL A 67 -3.02 3.23 -1.79
CA VAL A 67 -2.68 3.92 -0.53
C VAL A 67 -1.34 3.47 0.02
N SER A 68 -0.92 2.24 -0.28
CA SER A 68 0.34 1.68 0.21
C SER A 68 1.56 2.47 -0.26
N LEU A 69 1.53 3.07 -1.45
CA LEU A 69 2.62 3.95 -1.88
C LEU A 69 2.76 5.19 -0.99
N SER A 70 1.65 5.76 -0.52
CA SER A 70 1.66 6.90 0.40
C SER A 70 2.17 6.51 1.79
N LEU A 71 1.73 5.36 2.32
CA LEU A 71 2.26 4.78 3.56
C LEU A 71 3.77 4.52 3.46
N ALA A 72 4.24 4.00 2.33
CA ALA A 72 5.67 3.82 2.10
C ALA A 72 6.43 5.14 2.20
N ASN A 73 5.89 6.22 1.61
CA ASN A 73 6.52 7.52 1.65
C ASN A 73 6.57 8.10 3.07
N ALA A 74 5.51 7.93 3.87
CA ALA A 74 5.51 8.32 5.28
C ALA A 74 6.59 7.56 6.07
N LEU A 75 6.62 6.23 5.95
CA LEU A 75 7.64 5.39 6.61
C LEU A 75 9.06 5.76 6.17
N ARG A 76 9.25 6.09 4.89
CA ARG A 76 10.55 6.53 4.36
C ARG A 76 11.01 7.81 5.04
N LEU A 77 10.11 8.78 5.21
CA LEU A 77 10.41 10.06 5.86
C LEU A 77 10.67 9.88 7.37
N GLU A 78 10.03 8.90 7.99
CA GLU A 78 10.27 8.50 9.38
C GLU A 78 11.55 7.67 9.57
N GLY A 79 12.26 7.30 8.50
CA GLY A 79 13.46 6.44 8.59
C GLY A 79 13.18 4.94 8.67
N LYS A 80 11.91 4.51 8.64
CA LYS A 80 11.48 3.10 8.64
C LYS A 80 11.59 2.47 7.24
N HIS A 81 12.80 2.44 6.68
CA HIS A 81 13.06 2.05 5.28
C HIS A 81 12.58 0.64 4.92
N THR A 82 12.78 -0.32 5.81
CA THR A 82 12.32 -1.70 5.59
C THR A 82 10.80 -1.78 5.48
N GLY A 83 10.07 -1.14 6.38
CA GLY A 83 8.60 -1.08 6.31
C GLY A 83 8.16 -0.40 5.02
N ALA A 84 8.84 0.69 4.66
CA ALA A 84 8.59 1.40 3.41
C ALA A 84 8.76 0.49 2.18
N LEU A 85 9.80 -0.36 2.16
CA LEU A 85 10.02 -1.32 1.08
C LEU A 85 8.89 -2.35 0.97
N VAL A 86 8.34 -2.85 2.09
CA VAL A 86 7.19 -3.78 2.07
C VAL A 86 6.00 -3.17 1.32
N HIS A 87 5.67 -1.91 1.64
CA HIS A 87 4.55 -1.22 1.02
C HIS A 87 4.79 -0.94 -0.47
N VAL A 88 6.00 -0.53 -0.87
CA VAL A 88 6.33 -0.33 -2.29
C VAL A 88 6.30 -1.65 -3.05
N LEU A 89 6.75 -2.75 -2.43
CA LEU A 89 6.72 -4.07 -3.06
C LEU A 89 5.27 -4.52 -3.31
N TYR A 90 4.42 -4.40 -2.29
CA TYR A 90 2.99 -4.70 -2.42
C TYR A 90 2.31 -3.84 -3.51
N TRP A 91 2.58 -2.53 -3.51
CA TRP A 91 2.09 -1.62 -4.56
C TRP A 91 2.56 -2.04 -5.96
N ALA A 92 3.86 -2.28 -6.15
CA ALA A 92 4.45 -2.62 -7.43
C ALA A 92 3.93 -3.95 -8.00
N THR A 93 3.51 -4.88 -7.14
CA THR A 93 2.91 -6.15 -7.56
C THR A 93 1.42 -6.06 -7.90
N SER A 94 0.74 -5.01 -7.44
CA SER A 94 -0.72 -4.84 -7.56
C SER A 94 -1.11 -3.85 -8.67
N GLU A 95 -0.27 -2.85 -8.95
CA GLU A 95 -0.53 -1.84 -9.98
C GLU A 95 0.10 -2.20 -11.35
N PRO A 96 -0.66 -2.14 -12.46
CA PRO A 96 -0.10 -2.24 -13.80
C PRO A 96 0.88 -1.08 -14.06
N GLY A 97 2.17 -1.38 -14.25
CA GLY A 97 3.17 -0.35 -14.55
C GLY A 97 3.86 0.27 -13.34
N GLY A 98 3.85 -0.42 -12.18
CA GLY A 98 4.66 -0.05 -11.02
C GLY A 98 6.10 0.35 -11.43
N SER A 99 6.49 1.58 -11.13
CA SER A 99 7.76 2.17 -11.58
C SER A 99 8.95 1.45 -10.93
N SER A 100 9.77 0.80 -11.75
CA SER A 100 11.06 0.19 -11.35
C SER A 100 11.97 1.20 -10.65
N GLN A 101 11.90 2.48 -11.04
CA GLN A 101 12.66 3.56 -10.42
C GLN A 101 12.26 3.79 -8.94
N LYS A 102 10.96 3.79 -8.63
CA LYS A 102 10.50 3.90 -7.23
C LYS A 102 10.94 2.67 -6.43
N LEU A 103 10.74 1.47 -6.96
CA LEU A 103 11.17 0.23 -6.31
C LEU A 103 12.67 0.27 -5.96
N ARG A 104 13.51 0.63 -6.94
CA ARG A 104 14.96 0.81 -6.78
C ARG A 104 15.30 1.82 -5.70
N ALA A 105 14.64 2.97 -5.70
CA ALA A 105 14.91 4.03 -4.72
C ALA A 105 14.61 3.59 -3.28
N TYR A 106 13.54 2.83 -3.05
CA TYR A 106 13.22 2.30 -1.73
C TYR A 106 14.15 1.16 -1.33
N PHE A 107 14.43 0.24 -2.25
CA PHE A 107 15.38 -0.86 -2.03
C PHE A 107 16.77 -0.36 -1.60
N ASN A 108 17.34 0.61 -2.33
CA ASN A 108 18.68 1.13 -2.03
C ASN A 108 18.79 1.73 -0.61
N ARG A 109 17.69 2.24 -0.04
CA ARG A 109 17.67 2.79 1.33
C ARG A 109 17.75 1.71 2.41
N CYS A 110 17.36 0.48 2.09
CA CYS A 110 17.42 -0.63 3.03
C CYS A 110 18.85 -1.17 3.23
N LYS A 111 19.79 -0.84 2.33
CA LYS A 111 21.22 -1.26 2.41
C LYS A 111 21.39 -2.77 2.63
N LEU A 112 20.56 -3.58 1.98
CA LEU A 112 20.63 -5.04 2.06
C LEU A 112 21.93 -5.52 1.41
N LYS A 113 22.68 -6.39 2.11
CA LYS A 113 24.01 -6.84 1.67
C LYS A 113 23.95 -8.03 0.72
N ASN A 114 23.07 -9.00 1.02
CA ASN A 114 22.99 -10.28 0.33
C ASN A 114 21.72 -10.42 -0.51
N THR A 115 21.18 -9.31 -0.99
CA THR A 115 20.05 -9.29 -1.93
C THR A 115 20.36 -8.23 -2.96
N ALA A 116 20.25 -8.57 -4.24
CA ALA A 116 20.43 -7.63 -5.33
C ALA A 116 19.09 -7.01 -5.74
N LEU A 117 19.13 -5.83 -6.37
CA LEU A 117 17.92 -5.22 -6.94
C LEU A 117 17.24 -6.15 -7.95
N ALA A 118 18.03 -6.91 -8.72
CA ALA A 118 17.52 -7.88 -9.69
C ALA A 118 16.62 -8.96 -9.04
N ASP A 119 16.92 -9.39 -7.81
CA ASP A 119 16.08 -10.35 -7.08
C ASP A 119 14.71 -9.74 -6.73
N VAL A 120 14.69 -8.45 -6.39
CA VAL A 120 13.47 -7.69 -6.08
C VAL A 120 12.63 -7.49 -7.34
N GLU A 121 13.26 -7.12 -8.45
CA GLU A 121 12.60 -6.95 -9.75
C GLU A 121 12.05 -8.27 -10.28
N ALA A 122 12.80 -9.37 -10.16
CA ALA A 122 12.35 -10.72 -10.51
C ALA A 122 11.14 -11.14 -9.66
N PHE A 123 11.15 -10.85 -8.36
CA PHE A 123 9.99 -11.09 -7.50
C PHE A 123 8.75 -10.34 -8.00
N VAL A 124 8.85 -9.04 -8.29
CA VAL A 124 7.73 -8.25 -8.80
C VAL A 124 7.22 -8.80 -10.14
N ALA A 125 8.14 -9.11 -11.07
CA ALA A 125 7.80 -9.69 -12.37
C ALA A 125 7.05 -11.02 -12.23
N SER A 126 7.48 -11.89 -11.30
CA SER A 126 6.84 -13.19 -11.04
C SER A 126 5.38 -13.09 -10.54
N ARG A 127 4.98 -11.92 -10.05
CA ARG A 127 3.67 -11.66 -9.45
C ARG A 127 2.76 -10.79 -10.31
N LYS A 128 3.29 -10.20 -11.39
CA LYS A 128 2.56 -9.29 -12.27
C LYS A 128 1.26 -9.95 -12.77
N GLY A 129 0.14 -9.24 -12.63
CA GLY A 129 -1.19 -9.70 -13.06
C GLY A 129 -1.91 -10.67 -12.11
N ARG A 130 -1.20 -11.31 -11.17
CA ARG A 130 -1.79 -12.18 -10.13
C ARG A 130 -2.12 -11.42 -8.85
N GLY A 131 -1.46 -10.28 -8.64
CA GLY A 131 -1.46 -9.58 -7.36
C GLY A 131 -0.62 -10.33 -6.32
N THR A 132 -0.28 -9.65 -5.23
CA THR A 132 0.39 -10.23 -4.07
C THR A 132 -0.29 -9.71 -2.82
N SER A 133 -0.50 -10.52 -1.79
CA SER A 133 -1.01 -9.99 -0.53
C SER A 133 0.08 -9.23 0.22
N PHE A 134 -0.30 -8.23 1.02
CA PHE A 134 0.65 -7.49 1.85
C PHE A 134 1.51 -8.42 2.72
N LEU A 135 0.94 -9.51 3.24
CA LEU A 135 1.65 -10.52 4.04
C LEU A 135 2.72 -11.28 3.26
N VAL A 136 2.51 -11.53 1.96
CA VAL A 136 3.53 -12.15 1.11
C VAL A 136 4.67 -11.17 0.85
N ALA A 137 4.36 -9.90 0.56
CA ALA A 137 5.38 -8.85 0.43
C ALA A 137 6.20 -8.68 1.72
N GLN A 138 5.53 -8.68 2.88
CA GLN A 138 6.18 -8.57 4.18
C GLN A 138 7.11 -9.75 4.46
N ARG A 139 6.66 -10.98 4.20
CA ARG A 139 7.49 -12.18 4.36
C ARG A 139 8.71 -12.16 3.45
N GLN A 140 8.54 -11.75 2.19
CA GLN A 140 9.66 -11.68 1.24
C GLN A 140 10.72 -10.68 1.69
N VAL A 141 10.32 -9.47 2.10
CA VAL A 141 11.26 -8.46 2.60
C VAL A 141 11.96 -8.96 3.86
N LYS A 142 11.24 -9.61 4.80
CA LYS A 142 11.85 -10.24 5.98
C LYS A 142 12.90 -11.30 5.59
N ALA A 143 12.63 -12.09 4.56
CA ALA A 143 13.60 -13.08 4.07
C ALA A 143 14.87 -12.43 3.52
N TRP A 144 14.75 -11.36 2.73
CA TRP A 144 15.91 -10.62 2.22
C TRP A 144 16.74 -9.95 3.33
N ILE A 145 16.10 -9.45 4.38
CA ILE A 145 16.80 -8.93 5.56
C ILE A 145 17.57 -10.04 6.26
N LYS A 146 16.93 -11.19 6.49
CA LYS A 146 17.56 -12.32 7.20
C LYS A 146 18.75 -12.90 6.43
N ALA A 147 18.71 -12.80 5.10
CA ALA A 147 19.81 -13.24 4.25
C ALA A 147 21.04 -12.32 4.34
N GLY A 148 20.84 -11.03 4.66
CA GLY A 148 21.87 -9.96 4.71
C GLY A 148 22.59 -9.83 6.04
#